data_AF-A0A418NL21-F1
#
_entry.id   AF-A0A418NL21-F1
#
_cell.length_a   1.000
_cell.length_b   1.000
_cell.length_c   1.000
_cell.angle_alpha   90.00
_cell.angle_beta   90.00
_cell.angle_gamma   90.00
#
_symmetry.space_group_name_H-M   'P 1'
#
loop_
_entity.id
_entity.type
_entity.pdbx_description
1 polymer ?
#
loop_
_entity_poly.entity_id
_entity_poly.type
_entity_poly.pdbx_seq_one_letter_code
_entity_poly.pdbx_strand_id
1 'polypeptide(L)'
;MNCVLALKEIAPSGEPVTGYDREHLVLYAALIDADDGGGDWREVASTIMKIDVHSAGAKDCWRSHLERARWIVGDGLAAALEAFGSPADLPAD
;
A
#
# COMPACT_ATOMS: atom_id res chain seq x y z
N MET A 1 -2.26 22.37 2.38
CA MET A 1 -1.09 21.45 2.42
C MET A 1 -1.61 20.14 2.99
N ASN A 2 -2.25 19.29 2.17
CA ASN A 2 -2.85 18.03 2.61
C ASN A 2 -1.86 16.90 2.32
N CYS A 3 -1.24 16.35 3.36
CA CYS A 3 -0.50 15.10 3.24
C CYS A 3 -1.53 13.96 3.34
N VAL A 4 -1.99 13.46 2.19
CA VAL A 4 -3.19 12.57 2.13
C VAL A 4 -2.88 11.12 2.51
N LEU A 5 -1.60 10.70 2.56
CA LEU A 5 -1.25 9.27 2.59
C LEU A 5 -0.35 8.82 3.76
N ALA A 6 0.00 9.68 4.73
CA ALA A 6 0.76 9.34 5.96
C ALA A 6 1.59 8.03 5.91
N LEU A 7 2.54 7.94 4.98
CA LEU A 7 3.26 6.69 4.71
C LEU A 7 4.38 6.46 5.72
N LYS A 8 4.58 5.20 6.10
CA LYS A 8 5.81 4.75 6.75
C LYS A 8 6.95 4.79 5.75
N GLU A 9 8.17 4.95 6.24
CA GLU A 9 9.38 4.85 5.40
C GLU A 9 9.49 3.47 4.75
N ILE A 10 9.08 2.41 5.47
CA ILE A 10 9.03 1.02 5.01
C ILE A 10 7.65 0.45 5.36
N ALA A 11 7.01 -0.20 4.39
CA ALA A 11 5.74 -0.87 4.61
C ALA A 11 5.88 -2.07 5.57
N PRO A 12 4.80 -2.46 6.28
CA PRO A 12 4.77 -3.76 6.95
C PRO A 12 5.09 -4.91 5.99
N SER A 13 5.63 -6.00 6.52
CA SER A 13 5.93 -7.21 5.73
C SER A 13 5.43 -8.45 6.46
N GLY A 14 5.05 -9.48 5.69
CA GLY A 14 4.54 -10.74 6.22
C GLY A 14 3.29 -10.61 7.10
N GLU A 15 3.05 -11.57 7.97
CA GLU A 15 1.96 -11.48 8.94
C GLU A 15 2.39 -10.69 10.19
N PRO A 16 1.46 -9.99 10.87
CA PRO A 16 0.02 -9.93 10.59
C PRO A 16 -0.38 -8.88 9.53
N VAL A 17 -1.61 -8.98 9.02
CA VAL A 17 -2.30 -7.83 8.38
C VAL A 17 -2.60 -6.79 9.45
N THR A 18 -2.30 -5.52 9.16
CA THR A 18 -2.36 -4.43 10.14
C THR A 18 -3.41 -3.38 9.74
N GLY A 19 -3.77 -2.50 10.67
CA GLY A 19 -4.62 -1.33 10.37
C GLY A 19 -4.02 -0.43 9.28
N TYR A 20 -2.69 -0.38 9.18
CA TYR A 20 -1.99 0.33 8.10
C TYR A 20 -2.38 -0.22 6.72
N ASP A 21 -2.45 -1.55 6.57
CA ASP A 21 -2.82 -2.16 5.30
C ASP A 21 -4.25 -1.80 4.89
N ARG A 22 -5.16 -1.75 5.87
CA ARG A 22 -6.54 -1.33 5.66
C ARG A 22 -6.65 0.12 5.17
N GLU A 23 -5.93 1.02 5.84
CA GLU A 23 -5.93 2.46 5.50
C GLU A 23 -5.34 2.73 4.10
N HIS A 24 -4.45 1.86 3.63
CA HIS A 24 -3.70 2.07 2.37
C HIS A 24 -4.16 1.16 1.22
N LEU A 25 -5.32 0.50 1.31
CA LEU A 25 -5.82 -0.38 0.24
C LEU A 25 -5.93 0.30 -1.13
N VAL A 26 -6.42 1.54 -1.16
CA VAL A 26 -6.54 2.33 -2.40
C VAL A 26 -5.15 2.62 -3.00
N LEU A 27 -4.17 2.93 -2.14
CA LEU A 27 -2.79 3.13 -2.56
C LEU A 27 -2.21 1.82 -3.13
N TYR A 28 -2.39 0.70 -2.44
CA TYR A 28 -1.90 -0.60 -2.88
C TYR A 28 -2.47 -0.98 -4.25
N ALA A 29 -3.77 -0.79 -4.48
CA ALA A 29 -4.39 -1.03 -5.77
C ALA A 29 -3.78 -0.15 -6.88
N ALA A 30 -3.58 1.15 -6.61
CA ALA A 30 -2.98 2.07 -7.57
C ALA A 30 -1.51 1.74 -7.89
N LEU A 31 -0.73 1.27 -6.90
CA LEU A 31 0.65 0.84 -7.11
C LEU A 31 0.73 -0.42 -7.98
N ILE A 32 -0.16 -1.39 -7.76
CA ILE A 32 -0.22 -2.62 -8.56
C ILE A 32 -0.59 -2.28 -10.00
N ASP A 33 -1.64 -1.48 -10.23
CA ASP A 33 -2.09 -1.08 -11.56
C ASP A 33 -0.97 -0.37 -12.34
N ALA A 34 -0.27 0.57 -11.70
CA ALA A 34 0.82 1.29 -12.34
C ALA A 34 2.05 0.43 -12.65
N ASP A 35 2.39 -0.53 -11.77
CA ASP A 35 3.52 -1.45 -11.97
C ASP A 35 3.21 -2.49 -13.06
N ASP A 36 1.99 -3.05 -13.07
CA ASP A 36 1.54 -3.97 -14.13
C ASP A 36 1.43 -3.26 -15.50
N GLY A 37 1.18 -1.94 -15.50
CA GLY A 37 1.25 -1.08 -16.67
C GLY A 37 2.68 -0.73 -17.13
N GLY A 38 3.71 -1.18 -16.42
CA GLY A 38 5.12 -0.91 -16.73
C GLY A 38 5.57 0.53 -16.45
N GLY A 39 4.90 1.23 -15.54
CA GLY A 39 5.24 2.61 -15.17
C GLY A 39 6.64 2.73 -14.54
N ASP A 40 7.32 3.87 -14.76
CA ASP A 40 8.57 4.14 -14.05
C ASP A 40 8.27 4.34 -12.57
N TRP A 41 8.95 3.57 -11.71
CA TRP A 41 8.83 3.67 -10.26
C TRP A 41 8.94 5.10 -9.74
N ARG A 42 9.72 5.99 -10.38
CA ARG A 42 9.83 7.41 -9.97
C ARG A 42 8.56 8.19 -10.26
N GLU A 43 7.94 7.96 -11.41
CA GLU A 43 6.69 8.62 -11.78
C GLU A 43 5.57 8.16 -10.84
N VAL A 44 5.50 6.85 -10.58
CA VAL A 44 4.56 6.23 -9.64
C VAL A 44 4.78 6.76 -8.22
N ALA A 45 6.01 6.73 -7.71
CA ALA A 45 6.32 7.20 -6.37
C ALA A 45 5.98 8.69 -6.16
N SER A 46 6.33 9.57 -7.10
CA SER A 46 6.03 10.99 -6.99
C SER A 46 4.54 11.31 -7.19
N THR A 47 3.85 10.60 -8.08
CA THR A 47 2.46 10.90 -8.45
C THR A 47 1.46 10.23 -7.52
N ILE A 48 1.67 8.95 -7.20
CA ILE A 48 0.75 8.15 -6.40
C ILE A 48 1.12 8.25 -4.91
N MET A 49 2.37 8.00 -4.54
CA MET A 49 2.80 8.01 -3.13
C MET A 49 3.13 9.41 -2.59
N LYS A 50 3.28 10.41 -3.47
CA LYS A 50 3.64 11.79 -3.13
C LYS A 50 4.97 11.90 -2.35
N ILE A 51 5.93 11.00 -2.62
CA ILE A 51 7.25 11.02 -2.00
C ILE A 51 8.28 11.75 -2.88
N ASP A 52 9.31 12.35 -2.26
CA ASP A 52 10.46 12.90 -2.98
C ASP A 52 11.36 11.76 -3.48
N VAL A 53 11.37 11.54 -4.79
CA VAL A 53 12.14 10.47 -5.44
C VAL A 53 13.66 10.67 -5.42
N HIS A 54 14.13 11.87 -5.07
CA HIS A 54 15.55 12.16 -4.92
C HIS A 54 16.05 11.95 -3.48
N SER A 55 15.14 11.80 -2.52
CA SER A 55 15.49 11.52 -1.13
C SER A 55 16.13 10.13 -0.98
N ALA A 56 17.04 10.02 -0.01
CA ALA A 56 17.58 8.73 0.37
C ALA A 56 16.46 7.82 0.90
N GLY A 57 16.37 6.59 0.41
CA GLY A 57 15.32 5.64 0.81
C GLY A 57 14.01 5.73 0.01
N ALA A 58 13.83 6.69 -0.90
CA ALA A 58 12.59 6.80 -1.69
C ALA A 58 12.27 5.52 -2.48
N LYS A 59 13.31 4.90 -3.06
CA LYS A 59 13.16 3.64 -3.81
C LYS A 59 12.78 2.47 -2.89
N ASP A 60 13.29 2.44 -1.66
CA ASP A 60 12.97 1.40 -0.68
C ASP A 60 11.56 1.57 -0.13
N CYS A 61 11.14 2.82 0.11
CA CYS A 61 9.76 3.16 0.42
C CYS A 61 8.82 2.66 -0.68
N TRP A 62 9.03 3.06 -1.94
CA TRP A 62 8.22 2.59 -3.06
C TRP A 62 8.19 1.06 -3.16
N ARG A 63 9.36 0.42 -3.15
CA ARG A 63 9.48 -1.03 -3.32
C ARG A 63 8.77 -1.79 -2.20
N SER A 64 8.98 -1.42 -0.94
CA SER A 64 8.35 -2.11 0.19
C SER A 64 6.82 -2.00 0.16
N HIS A 65 6.27 -0.86 -0.27
CA HIS A 65 4.82 -0.69 -0.42
C HIS A 65 4.26 -1.50 -1.58
N LEU A 66 4.97 -1.57 -2.71
CA LEU A 66 4.56 -2.42 -3.83
C LEU A 66 4.64 -3.92 -3.46
N GLU A 67 5.71 -4.35 -2.80
CA GLU A 67 5.85 -5.72 -2.29
C GLU A 67 4.74 -6.06 -1.31
N ARG A 68 4.42 -5.13 -0.39
CA ARG A 68 3.31 -5.30 0.55
C ARG A 68 1.96 -5.36 -0.16
N ALA A 69 1.73 -4.49 -1.13
CA ALA A 69 0.51 -4.50 -1.95
C ALA A 69 0.32 -5.86 -2.63
N ARG A 70 1.36 -6.37 -3.29
CA ARG A 70 1.35 -7.68 -3.96
C ARG A 70 1.12 -8.83 -2.97
N TRP A 71 1.71 -8.76 -1.78
CA TRP A 71 1.47 -9.76 -0.74
C TRP A 71 0.02 -9.76 -0.25
N ILE A 72 -0.58 -8.59 0.00
CA ILE A 72 -1.97 -8.46 0.48
C ILE A 72 -2.98 -9.13 -0.48
N VAL A 73 -2.77 -8.99 -1.80
CA VAL A 73 -3.66 -9.60 -2.82
C VAL A 73 -3.24 -11.01 -3.22
N GLY A 74 -2.09 -11.50 -2.76
CA GLY A 74 -1.52 -12.81 -3.02
C GLY A 74 -1.52 -13.69 -1.77
N ASP A 75 -0.32 -14.02 -1.27
CA ASP A 75 -0.14 -14.93 -0.13
C ASP A 75 -0.86 -14.46 1.15
N GLY A 76 -1.01 -13.16 1.33
CA GLY A 76 -1.70 -12.54 2.48
C GLY A 76 -3.21 -12.43 2.34
N LEU A 77 -3.81 -12.87 1.23
CA LEU A 77 -5.24 -12.65 0.95
C LEU A 77 -6.15 -13.28 2.00
N ALA A 78 -5.82 -14.49 2.49
CA ALA A 78 -6.62 -15.15 3.54
C ALA A 78 -6.65 -14.31 4.83
N ALA A 79 -5.49 -13.86 5.30
CA ALA A 79 -5.37 -12.99 6.46
C ALA A 79 -6.06 -11.63 6.23
N ALA A 80 -6.01 -11.10 5.00
CA ALA A 80 -6.68 -9.86 4.65
C ALA A 80 -8.22 -10.00 4.69
N LEU A 81 -8.76 -11.13 4.21
CA LEU A 81 -10.20 -11.42 4.29
C LEU A 81 -10.66 -11.55 5.75
N GLU A 82 -9.88 -12.18 6.61
CA GLU A 82 -10.18 -12.26 8.04
C GLU A 82 -10.09 -10.88 8.71
N ALA A 83 -9.05 -10.11 8.39
CA ALA A 83 -8.79 -8.81 8.99
C ALA A 83 -9.73 -7.70 8.50
N PHE A 84 -10.18 -7.74 7.24
CA PHE A 84 -11.04 -6.71 6.62
C PHE A 84 -12.51 -7.12 6.51
N GLY A 85 -12.81 -8.42 6.48
CA GLY A 85 -14.16 -8.95 6.27
C GLY A 85 -15.00 -9.09 7.54
N SER A 86 -14.52 -8.60 8.69
CA SER A 86 -15.29 -8.70 9.93
C SER A 86 -16.52 -7.78 9.88
N PRO A 87 -17.75 -8.29 10.15
CA PRO A 87 -18.99 -7.54 10.02
C PRO A 87 -19.16 -6.38 11.02
N ALA A 88 -18.23 -6.21 11.97
CA ALA A 88 -18.23 -5.09 12.91
C ALA A 88 -17.97 -3.72 12.25
N ASP A 89 -17.49 -3.70 11.00
CA ASP A 89 -17.16 -2.48 10.26
C ASP A 89 -18.18 -2.12 9.17
N LEU A 90 -19.24 -2.93 8.99
CA LEU A 90 -20.37 -2.53 8.16
C LEU A 90 -21.25 -1.59 8.98
N PRO A 91 -21.55 -0.36 8.50
CA PRO A 91 -22.55 0.46 9.17
C PRO A 91 -23.86 -0.33 9.20
N ALA A 92 -24.46 -0.44 10.39
CA ALA A 92 -25.84 -0.88 10.49
C ALA A 92 -26.70 0.04 9.61
N ASP A 93 -27.57 -0.59 8.84
CA ASP A 93 -28.48 0.01 7.86
C ASP A 93 -29.45 1.04 8.46
#